data_AF-A0A3N5WPY1-F1
#
_entry.id   AF-A0A3N5WPY1-F1
#
_cell.length_a   1.000
_cell.length_b   1.000
_cell.length_c   1.000
_cell.angle_alpha   90.00
_cell.angle_beta   90.00
_cell.angle_gamma   90.00
#
_symmetry.space_group_name_H-M   'P 1'
#
loop_
_entity.id
_entity.type
_entity.pdbx_description
1 polymer ?
#
loop_
_entity_poly.entity_id
_entity_poly.type
_entity_poly.pdbx_seq_one_letter_code
_entity_poly.pdbx_strand_id
1 'polypeptide(L)'
;MKKKFTAAARSYAPKVFLMLTLTALVLAACSYPGRRPAPDNLSQEDRVNTAAAKTVAAIATGIAAGQNPTLVGPSSTTFTPTPPQATETPRPAAAATKTNTPAAAGEGPCNRASFITDTTIPDGSTILPNSVFTKTWALKNVGSCPWTTGYVLVFAGRGTAMSGAASTPIITSGEVKPGDTVQASVSLRAPDEPGDYEGYWMLRSADNKIFGTGSSSATPFYVKIHVANEYSFAEHMCSAKWSSNDGDLPCPGKEGDSKGYVMAAKDPQMEDDKEREGRGLLTMPKPAGGGWIVGKFPAVIVPDHPDFRATVSCHPDDSGCFIRFKVTYQVDNGDEQVLGEWNEGSDGNVT
;
A
#
# COMPACT_ATOMS: atom_id res chain seq x y z
N MET A 1 26.29 7.19 99.98
CA MET A 1 25.22 8.15 100.31
C MET A 1 24.53 8.58 99.02
N LYS A 2 23.21 8.75 99.10
CA LYS A 2 22.28 9.38 98.13
C LYS A 2 21.63 8.48 97.05
N LYS A 3 20.31 8.67 97.02
CA LYS A 3 19.22 7.86 96.47
C LYS A 3 18.98 8.18 94.99
N LYS A 4 18.39 7.20 94.31
CA LYS A 4 17.69 7.33 93.02
C LYS A 4 16.63 8.45 93.06
N PHE A 5 16.51 9.19 91.96
CA PHE A 5 15.24 9.79 91.52
C PHE A 5 14.94 9.26 90.12
N THR A 6 13.81 8.59 90.00
CA THR A 6 13.21 8.11 88.76
C THR A 6 12.32 9.21 88.21
N ALA A 7 12.56 9.67 86.99
CA ALA A 7 11.58 10.43 86.21
C ALA A 7 11.20 9.58 85.00
N ALA A 8 9.94 9.16 84.95
CA ALA A 8 9.37 8.41 83.84
C ALA A 8 9.00 9.38 82.71
N ALA A 9 9.70 9.32 81.58
CA ALA A 9 9.24 9.91 80.33
C ALA A 9 8.42 8.85 79.57
N ARG A 10 7.09 9.02 79.51
CA ARG A 10 6.22 8.23 78.64
C ARG A 10 6.57 8.56 77.18
N SER A 11 7.26 7.63 76.52
CA SER A 11 7.48 7.69 75.07
C SER A 11 6.17 7.42 74.33
N TYR A 12 5.51 8.48 73.86
CA TYR A 12 4.39 8.41 72.90
C TYR A 12 4.87 8.28 71.44
N ALA A 13 6.17 8.08 71.22
CA ALA A 13 6.77 8.07 69.89
C ALA A 13 6.43 6.87 68.99
N PRO A 14 6.20 5.63 69.46
CA PRO A 14 6.13 4.49 68.54
C PRO A 14 4.78 4.39 67.82
N LYS A 15 3.69 4.92 68.38
CA LYS A 15 2.34 4.85 67.77
C LYS A 15 2.09 5.96 66.76
N VAL A 16 2.64 7.16 66.99
CA VAL A 16 2.51 8.28 66.06
C VAL A 16 3.38 8.06 64.82
N PHE A 17 4.58 7.50 64.99
CA PHE A 17 5.44 7.16 63.86
C PHE A 17 4.88 6.01 63.02
N LEU A 18 4.28 4.99 63.65
CA LEU A 18 3.61 3.88 62.95
C LEU A 18 2.35 4.34 62.20
N MET A 19 1.58 5.28 62.76
CA MET A 19 0.44 5.85 62.02
C MET A 19 0.91 6.73 60.85
N LEU A 20 1.92 7.58 61.02
CA LEU A 20 2.44 8.43 59.94
C LEU A 20 3.07 7.61 58.79
N THR A 21 3.73 6.49 59.07
CA THR A 21 4.26 5.60 58.03
C THR A 21 3.17 4.80 57.32
N LEU A 22 2.11 4.40 58.03
CA LEU A 22 0.96 3.71 57.42
C LEU A 22 0.15 4.66 56.52
N THR A 23 -0.04 5.92 56.90
CA THR A 23 -0.74 6.90 56.06
C THR A 23 0.07 7.26 54.81
N ALA A 24 1.40 7.36 54.90
CA ALA A 24 2.26 7.60 53.74
C ALA A 24 2.26 6.42 52.74
N LEU A 25 2.13 5.17 53.22
CA LEU A 25 2.04 4.00 52.34
C LEU A 25 0.69 3.94 51.58
N VAL A 26 -0.40 4.41 52.21
CA VAL A 26 -1.73 4.46 51.58
C VAL A 26 -1.81 5.56 50.51
N LEU A 27 -1.14 6.70 50.69
CA LEU A 27 -1.10 7.75 49.66
C LEU A 27 -0.24 7.38 48.42
N ALA A 28 0.75 6.49 48.56
CA ALA A 28 1.59 6.03 47.44
C ALA A 28 0.92 4.94 46.56
N ALA A 29 -0.16 4.31 47.04
CA ALA A 29 -0.88 3.27 46.30
C ALA A 29 -1.83 3.82 45.22
N CYS A 30 -2.12 5.13 45.25
CA CYS A 30 -3.03 5.76 44.27
C CYS A 30 -2.31 6.42 43.08
N SER A 31 -0.99 6.45 43.06
CA SER A 31 -0.19 7.15 42.02
C SER A 31 0.75 6.24 41.23
N TYR A 32 0.60 4.91 41.35
CA TYR A 32 1.34 3.96 40.52
C TYR A 32 0.62 3.74 39.17
N PRO A 33 1.25 3.98 38.01
CA PRO A 33 0.72 3.55 36.72
C PRO A 33 0.83 2.03 36.63
N GLY A 34 -0.14 1.33 37.23
CA GLY A 34 -0.29 -0.10 37.12
C GLY A 34 -0.61 -0.49 35.68
N ARG A 35 0.35 -1.14 35.00
CA ARG A 35 0.08 -1.93 33.81
C ARG A 35 -0.96 -3.00 34.18
N ARG A 36 -2.21 -2.78 33.78
CA ARG A 36 -3.19 -3.86 33.68
C ARG A 36 -2.80 -4.71 32.47
N PRO A 37 -2.65 -6.04 32.59
CA PRO A 37 -2.64 -6.88 31.39
C PRO A 37 -3.96 -6.64 30.65
N ALA A 38 -3.86 -6.40 29.34
CA ALA A 38 -5.04 -6.32 28.50
C ALA A 38 -5.81 -7.65 28.60
N PRO A 39 -7.15 -7.64 28.68
CA PRO A 39 -7.89 -8.88 28.49
C PRO A 39 -7.71 -9.31 27.04
N ASP A 40 -6.98 -10.40 26.81
CA ASP A 40 -6.65 -10.95 25.48
C ASP A 40 -7.85 -11.57 24.74
N ASN A 41 -9.08 -11.22 25.10
CA ASN A 41 -10.26 -11.56 24.31
C ASN A 41 -11.42 -10.61 24.61
N LEU A 42 -11.54 -9.56 23.79
CA LEU A 42 -12.75 -8.76 23.70
C LEU A 42 -13.44 -9.13 22.39
N SER A 43 -14.67 -9.63 22.48
CA SER A 43 -15.52 -9.91 21.32
C SER A 43 -15.78 -8.64 20.51
N GLN A 44 -16.10 -8.78 19.21
CA GLN A 44 -16.36 -7.64 18.32
C GLN A 44 -17.42 -6.66 18.88
N GLU A 45 -18.39 -7.12 19.65
CA GLU A 45 -19.44 -6.28 20.26
C GLU A 45 -18.87 -5.29 21.30
N ASP A 46 -17.84 -5.67 22.07
CA ASP A 46 -17.28 -4.81 23.12
C ASP A 46 -16.45 -3.63 22.54
N ARG A 47 -15.91 -3.80 21.33
CA ARG A 47 -15.21 -2.74 20.59
C ARG A 47 -16.17 -1.66 20.07
N VAL A 48 -17.38 -2.04 19.69
CA VAL A 48 -18.41 -1.11 19.19
C VAL A 48 -18.98 -0.27 20.34
N ASN A 49 -19.22 -0.88 21.50
CA ASN A 49 -19.75 -0.18 22.67
C ASN A 49 -18.77 0.85 23.27
N THR A 50 -17.45 0.63 23.14
CA THR A 50 -16.43 1.58 23.61
C THR A 50 -16.27 2.80 22.69
N ALA A 51 -16.57 2.66 21.38
CA ALA A 51 -16.59 3.79 20.45
C ALA A 51 -17.77 4.74 20.72
N ALA A 52 -18.92 4.22 21.18
CA ALA A 52 -20.10 5.03 21.50
C ALA A 52 -19.90 5.96 22.71
N ALA A 53 -19.06 5.58 23.69
CA ALA A 53 -18.79 6.40 24.87
C ALA A 53 -17.87 7.60 24.61
N LYS A 54 -17.04 7.57 23.56
CA LYS A 54 -16.14 8.69 23.20
C LYS A 54 -16.87 9.85 22.49
N THR A 55 -18.06 9.60 21.93
CA THR A 55 -18.86 10.63 21.24
C THR A 55 -19.61 11.54 22.21
N VAL A 56 -19.92 11.07 23.43
CA VAL A 56 -20.65 11.88 24.44
C VAL A 56 -19.75 12.94 25.10
N ALA A 57 -18.44 12.68 25.23
CA ALA A 57 -17.50 13.64 25.82
C ALA A 57 -17.19 14.84 24.90
N ALA A 58 -17.31 14.69 23.57
CA ALA A 58 -17.06 15.77 22.62
C ALA A 58 -18.20 16.82 22.56
N ILE A 59 -19.43 16.43 22.90
CA ILE A 59 -20.59 17.34 22.92
C ILE A 59 -20.61 18.18 24.21
N ALA A 60 -20.10 17.65 25.33
CA ALA A 60 -20.06 18.37 26.61
C ALA A 60 -19.08 19.57 26.62
N THR A 61 -18.01 19.54 25.83
CA THR A 61 -17.02 20.64 25.77
C THR A 61 -17.51 21.84 24.94
N GLY A 62 -18.50 21.65 24.06
CA GLY A 62 -19.09 22.74 23.27
C GLY A 62 -20.03 23.67 24.04
N ILE A 63 -20.61 23.20 25.17
CA ILE A 63 -21.59 23.96 25.95
C ILE A 63 -20.90 24.91 26.95
N ALA A 64 -19.62 24.71 27.26
CA ALA A 64 -18.85 25.56 28.18
C ALA A 64 -18.26 26.83 27.54
N ALA A 65 -18.40 27.03 26.22
CA ALA A 65 -17.84 28.18 25.51
C ALA A 65 -18.85 29.33 25.22
N GLY A 66 -20.12 29.20 25.63
CA GLY A 66 -21.11 30.29 25.53
C GLY A 66 -21.40 30.81 24.11
N GLN A 67 -21.01 30.10 23.06
CA GLN A 67 -21.27 30.50 21.68
C GLN A 67 -22.59 29.91 21.20
N ASN A 68 -23.61 30.76 21.08
CA ASN A 68 -24.88 30.45 20.45
C ASN A 68 -24.75 30.71 18.93
N PRO A 69 -24.72 29.70 18.05
CA PRO A 69 -24.70 29.95 16.62
C PRO A 69 -26.08 30.47 16.18
N THR A 70 -26.10 31.73 15.71
CA THR A 70 -27.28 32.33 15.07
C THR A 70 -27.26 31.94 13.60
N LEU A 71 -28.24 31.16 13.16
CA LEU A 71 -28.42 30.81 11.74
C LEU A 71 -29.01 32.01 11.00
N VAL A 72 -28.22 32.64 10.14
CA VAL A 72 -28.69 33.67 9.21
C VAL A 72 -28.93 32.99 7.86
N GLY A 73 -30.19 32.84 7.47
CA GLY A 73 -30.58 32.29 6.17
C GLY A 73 -30.41 33.32 5.03
N PRO A 74 -30.06 32.90 3.81
CA PRO A 74 -30.05 33.78 2.66
C PRO A 74 -31.47 34.06 2.12
N SER A 75 -31.72 35.31 1.77
CA SER A 75 -32.98 35.83 1.21
C SER A 75 -33.32 35.23 -0.16
N SER A 76 -34.58 34.86 -0.36
CA SER A 76 -35.14 34.41 -1.63
C SER A 76 -35.44 35.60 -2.55
N THR A 77 -34.81 35.67 -3.72
CA THR A 77 -35.22 36.53 -4.84
C THR A 77 -36.03 35.72 -5.86
N THR A 78 -37.29 36.11 -6.04
CA THR A 78 -38.21 35.56 -7.04
C THR A 78 -37.86 36.10 -8.42
N PHE A 79 -37.60 35.21 -9.39
CA PHE A 79 -37.51 35.58 -10.80
C PHE A 79 -38.77 35.13 -11.54
N THR A 80 -39.46 36.10 -12.14
CA THR A 80 -40.59 35.92 -13.05
C THR A 80 -40.07 35.60 -14.45
N PRO A 81 -40.54 34.55 -15.15
CA PRO A 81 -40.11 34.28 -16.53
C PRO A 81 -40.84 35.18 -17.55
N THR A 82 -40.07 35.81 -18.43
CA THR A 82 -40.51 36.59 -19.60
C THR A 82 -40.70 35.66 -20.83
N PRO A 83 -41.68 35.89 -21.72
CA PRO A 83 -41.93 35.03 -22.89
C PRO A 83 -40.80 35.11 -23.93
N PRO A 84 -40.46 34.00 -24.63
CA PRO A 84 -39.43 34.03 -25.67
C PRO A 84 -39.98 34.58 -27.00
N GLN A 85 -39.23 35.54 -27.56
CA GLN A 85 -39.39 36.08 -28.90
C GLN A 85 -38.62 35.21 -29.91
N ALA A 86 -39.24 34.93 -31.07
CA ALA A 86 -38.65 34.12 -32.13
C ALA A 86 -37.41 34.78 -32.75
N THR A 87 -36.38 33.99 -33.02
CA THR A 87 -35.18 34.38 -33.79
C THR A 87 -34.91 33.30 -34.83
N GLU A 88 -34.64 33.75 -36.06
CA GLU A 88 -34.56 32.93 -37.27
C GLU A 88 -33.31 32.03 -37.34
N THR A 89 -33.53 30.93 -38.06
CA THR A 89 -32.69 29.76 -38.31
C THR A 89 -31.49 30.04 -39.24
N PRO A 90 -30.25 29.71 -38.84
CA PRO A 90 -29.18 29.42 -39.79
C PRO A 90 -29.18 27.94 -40.17
N ARG A 91 -29.09 27.70 -41.48
CA ARG A 91 -28.97 26.44 -42.21
C ARG A 91 -27.99 25.42 -41.56
N PRO A 92 -28.35 24.12 -41.42
CA PRO A 92 -27.43 23.12 -40.88
C PRO A 92 -26.32 22.78 -41.88
N ALA A 93 -25.07 22.85 -41.44
CA ALA A 93 -23.98 22.10 -42.03
C ALA A 93 -24.15 20.63 -41.65
N ALA A 94 -24.02 19.73 -42.64
CA ALA A 94 -24.19 18.30 -42.47
C ALA A 94 -23.21 17.76 -41.40
N ALA A 95 -23.74 17.46 -40.22
CA ALA A 95 -23.05 16.69 -39.20
C ALA A 95 -23.00 15.23 -39.68
N ALA A 96 -21.79 14.72 -39.89
CA ALA A 96 -21.56 13.31 -40.11
C ALA A 96 -21.99 12.54 -38.85
N THR A 97 -23.16 11.92 -38.92
CA THR A 97 -23.64 10.95 -37.93
C THR A 97 -22.64 9.78 -37.93
N LYS A 98 -21.80 9.66 -36.89
CA LYS A 98 -21.18 8.38 -36.59
C LYS A 98 -22.28 7.47 -36.07
N THR A 99 -22.93 6.77 -36.99
CA THR A 99 -23.82 5.66 -36.69
C THR A 99 -23.00 4.63 -35.92
N ASN A 100 -23.28 4.46 -34.62
CA ASN A 100 -22.93 3.25 -33.90
C ASN A 100 -23.81 2.13 -34.46
N THR A 101 -23.45 1.65 -35.66
CA THR A 101 -23.94 0.39 -36.19
C THR A 101 -23.40 -0.69 -35.25
N PRO A 102 -24.25 -1.52 -34.62
CA PRO A 102 -23.79 -2.73 -33.95
C PRO A 102 -22.97 -3.52 -34.99
N ALA A 103 -21.69 -3.75 -34.69
CA ALA A 103 -20.86 -4.61 -35.51
C ALA A 103 -21.62 -5.92 -35.72
N ALA A 104 -21.83 -6.30 -36.99
CA ALA A 104 -22.58 -7.47 -37.36
C ALA A 104 -22.12 -8.68 -36.53
N ALA A 105 -23.06 -9.30 -35.83
CA ALA A 105 -22.81 -10.61 -35.24
C ALA A 105 -22.55 -11.61 -36.38
N GLY A 106 -21.33 -12.16 -36.41
CA GLY A 106 -21.16 -13.59 -36.63
C GLY A 106 -20.81 -14.11 -38.02
N GLU A 107 -19.81 -13.56 -38.72
CA GLU A 107 -19.21 -14.24 -39.89
C GLU A 107 -17.78 -14.78 -39.64
N GLY A 108 -17.36 -14.85 -38.37
CA GLY A 108 -16.03 -15.31 -37.97
C GLY A 108 -16.05 -16.60 -37.13
N PRO A 109 -14.87 -17.24 -36.95
CA PRO A 109 -14.73 -18.40 -36.06
C PRO A 109 -15.30 -18.16 -34.66
N CYS A 110 -15.95 -19.17 -34.11
CA CYS A 110 -16.63 -19.14 -32.80
C CYS A 110 -15.72 -18.66 -31.66
N ASN A 111 -14.58 -19.32 -31.47
CA ASN A 111 -13.65 -19.06 -30.36
C ASN A 111 -12.43 -18.29 -30.85
N ARG A 112 -12.34 -17.00 -30.53
CA ARG A 112 -11.17 -16.17 -30.81
C ARG A 112 -10.94 -15.15 -29.71
N ALA A 113 -9.70 -15.00 -29.26
CA ALA A 113 -9.31 -14.00 -28.28
C ALA A 113 -8.30 -13.00 -28.87
N SER A 114 -8.35 -11.77 -28.37
CA SER A 114 -7.25 -10.81 -28.52
C SER A 114 -6.66 -10.54 -27.15
N PHE A 115 -5.34 -10.63 -27.06
CA PHE A 115 -4.62 -10.09 -25.91
C PHE A 115 -4.72 -8.56 -25.92
N ILE A 116 -4.98 -7.96 -24.76
CA ILE A 116 -4.99 -6.51 -24.60
C ILE A 116 -3.77 -6.06 -23.81
N THR A 117 -3.62 -6.55 -22.58
CA THR A 117 -2.49 -6.19 -21.69
C THR A 117 -2.38 -7.12 -20.50
N ASP A 118 -1.20 -7.16 -19.89
CA ASP A 118 -1.01 -7.65 -18.53
C ASP A 118 -1.64 -6.68 -17.55
N THR A 119 -2.66 -7.13 -16.83
CA THR A 119 -3.33 -6.31 -15.80
C THR A 119 -2.58 -6.38 -14.47
N THR A 120 -1.97 -7.53 -14.17
CA THR A 120 -1.06 -7.68 -13.03
C THR A 120 0.25 -8.30 -13.48
N ILE A 121 1.30 -8.07 -12.69
CA ILE A 121 2.63 -8.65 -12.85
C ILE A 121 3.18 -8.42 -14.27
N PRO A 122 3.69 -7.21 -14.56
CA PRO A 122 4.38 -6.94 -15.83
C PRO A 122 5.50 -7.94 -16.10
N ASP A 123 5.83 -8.11 -17.37
CA ASP A 123 6.95 -8.98 -17.76
C ASP A 123 8.26 -8.53 -17.12
N GLY A 124 8.99 -9.51 -16.56
CA GLY A 124 10.26 -9.26 -15.87
C GLY A 124 10.12 -8.78 -14.43
N SER A 125 8.91 -8.79 -13.86
CA SER A 125 8.72 -8.50 -12.43
C SER A 125 9.56 -9.42 -11.56
N THR A 126 10.31 -8.83 -10.62
CA THR A 126 11.05 -9.58 -9.61
C THR A 126 10.10 -10.11 -8.54
N ILE A 127 10.12 -11.44 -8.32
CA ILE A 127 9.30 -12.12 -7.31
C ILE A 127 10.22 -13.00 -6.48
N LEU A 128 10.06 -12.98 -5.16
CA LEU A 128 10.86 -13.81 -4.27
C LEU A 128 10.46 -15.30 -4.35
N PRO A 129 11.39 -16.23 -4.10
CA PRO A 129 11.14 -17.66 -4.07
C PRO A 129 9.89 -18.05 -3.30
N ASN A 130 9.16 -19.05 -3.82
CA ASN A 130 7.95 -19.62 -3.21
C ASN A 130 6.78 -18.64 -2.99
N SER A 131 6.90 -17.37 -3.39
CA SER A 131 5.81 -16.40 -3.25
C SER A 131 4.61 -16.80 -4.12
N VAL A 132 3.42 -16.66 -3.55
CA VAL A 132 2.16 -16.84 -4.28
C VAL A 132 1.75 -15.52 -4.89
N PHE A 133 1.35 -15.53 -6.16
CA PHE A 133 0.90 -14.33 -6.86
C PHE A 133 -0.21 -14.65 -7.85
N THR A 134 -1.04 -13.64 -8.15
CA THR A 134 -2.09 -13.77 -9.16
C THR A 134 -1.69 -13.03 -10.43
N LYS A 135 -1.54 -13.77 -11.53
CA LYS A 135 -1.35 -13.20 -12.87
C LYS A 135 -2.71 -13.00 -13.52
N THR A 136 -2.94 -11.79 -14.04
CA THR A 136 -4.20 -11.40 -14.66
C THR A 136 -3.94 -10.78 -16.03
N TRP A 137 -4.62 -11.29 -17.05
CA TRP A 137 -4.57 -10.75 -18.40
C TRP A 137 -5.93 -10.18 -18.80
N ALA A 138 -5.92 -9.01 -19.41
CA ALA A 138 -7.09 -8.47 -20.09
C ALA A 138 -7.20 -9.12 -21.48
N LEU A 139 -8.25 -9.92 -21.68
CA LEU A 139 -8.52 -10.62 -22.93
C LEU A 139 -9.84 -10.17 -23.52
N LYS A 140 -9.85 -9.84 -24.81
CA LYS A 140 -11.07 -9.47 -25.53
C LYS A 140 -11.61 -10.64 -26.33
N ASN A 141 -12.92 -10.89 -26.22
CA ASN A 141 -13.60 -11.83 -27.10
C ASN A 141 -13.75 -11.19 -28.49
N VAL A 142 -13.04 -11.72 -29.47
CA VAL A 142 -13.09 -11.29 -30.88
C VAL A 142 -13.64 -12.41 -31.78
N GLY A 143 -14.27 -13.41 -31.18
CA GLY A 143 -14.98 -14.49 -31.86
C GLY A 143 -16.45 -14.15 -32.07
N SER A 144 -17.21 -15.12 -32.58
CA SER A 144 -18.65 -15.00 -32.77
C SER A 144 -19.48 -15.61 -31.63
N CYS A 145 -18.88 -16.45 -30.79
CA CYS A 145 -19.56 -17.10 -29.67
C CYS A 145 -19.33 -16.37 -28.34
N PRO A 146 -20.33 -16.29 -27.46
CA PRO A 146 -20.12 -15.83 -26.09
C PRO A 146 -19.29 -16.85 -25.29
N TRP A 147 -18.41 -16.35 -24.41
CA TRP A 147 -17.70 -17.19 -23.47
C TRP A 147 -18.49 -17.33 -22.18
N THR A 148 -18.97 -18.53 -21.90
CA THR A 148 -19.75 -18.85 -20.69
C THR A 148 -18.84 -19.35 -19.56
N THR A 149 -19.42 -19.73 -18.43
CA THR A 149 -18.71 -20.31 -17.28
C THR A 149 -17.99 -21.64 -17.58
N GLY A 150 -18.24 -22.25 -18.74
CA GLY A 150 -17.50 -23.44 -19.21
C GLY A 150 -16.12 -23.11 -19.81
N TYR A 151 -15.76 -21.83 -19.97
CA TYR A 151 -14.47 -21.42 -20.48
C TYR A 151 -13.44 -21.32 -19.37
N VAL A 152 -12.25 -21.87 -19.60
CA VAL A 152 -11.19 -21.95 -18.61
C VAL A 152 -9.83 -21.58 -19.21
N LEU A 153 -8.94 -21.05 -18.38
CA LEU A 153 -7.50 -21.00 -18.63
C LEU A 153 -6.89 -22.39 -18.46
N VAL A 154 -5.96 -22.75 -19.34
CA VAL A 154 -5.17 -23.98 -19.27
C VAL A 154 -3.71 -23.70 -19.61
N PHE A 155 -2.80 -24.44 -18.99
CA PHE A 155 -1.38 -24.38 -19.33
C PHE A 155 -1.15 -24.94 -20.74
N ALA A 156 -0.38 -24.23 -21.56
CA ALA A 156 -0.13 -24.57 -22.96
C ALA A 156 0.93 -25.68 -23.14
N GLY A 157 1.52 -26.21 -22.06
CA GLY A 157 2.57 -27.22 -22.12
C GLY A 157 3.97 -26.68 -22.42
N ARG A 158 4.16 -25.36 -22.41
CA ARG A 158 5.45 -24.69 -22.69
C ARG A 158 5.89 -23.84 -21.49
N GLY A 159 7.16 -23.96 -21.12
CA GLY A 159 7.74 -23.25 -19.98
C GLY A 159 7.42 -23.92 -18.65
N THR A 160 7.30 -23.15 -17.58
CA THR A 160 6.90 -23.61 -16.25
C THR A 160 5.44 -23.24 -15.97
N ALA A 161 4.69 -24.19 -15.41
CA ALA A 161 3.32 -23.92 -14.97
C ALA A 161 3.26 -23.13 -13.66
N MET A 162 4.39 -22.97 -12.94
CA MET A 162 4.47 -22.24 -11.66
C MET A 162 3.42 -22.69 -10.65
N SER A 163 3.21 -24.02 -10.52
CA SER A 163 2.15 -24.62 -9.70
C SER A 163 0.72 -24.17 -10.04
N GLY A 164 0.50 -23.59 -11.21
CA GLY A 164 -0.82 -23.17 -11.67
C GLY A 164 -1.77 -24.36 -11.81
N ALA A 165 -3.04 -24.13 -11.47
CA ALA A 165 -4.07 -25.16 -11.57
C ALA A 165 -4.21 -25.67 -13.02
N ALA A 166 -4.51 -26.97 -13.18
CA ALA A 166 -4.69 -27.59 -14.49
C ALA A 166 -5.76 -26.89 -15.35
N SER A 167 -6.77 -26.33 -14.71
CA SER A 167 -7.71 -25.41 -15.35
C SER A 167 -8.27 -24.40 -14.35
N THR A 168 -8.43 -23.14 -14.77
CA THR A 168 -9.02 -22.07 -13.94
C THR A 168 -10.16 -21.37 -14.71
N PRO A 169 -11.38 -21.27 -14.17
CA PRO A 169 -12.47 -20.52 -14.82
C PRO A 169 -12.10 -19.06 -15.09
N ILE A 170 -12.44 -18.54 -16.28
CA ILE A 170 -12.22 -17.12 -16.59
C ILE A 170 -13.34 -16.21 -16.07
N ILE A 171 -14.51 -16.78 -15.83
CA ILE A 171 -15.67 -16.14 -15.20
C ILE A 171 -16.41 -17.17 -14.35
N THR A 172 -17.08 -16.70 -13.30
CA THR A 172 -17.89 -17.57 -12.41
C THR A 172 -19.40 -17.39 -12.61
N SER A 173 -19.82 -16.34 -13.32
CA SER A 173 -21.22 -16.06 -13.65
C SER A 173 -21.35 -15.26 -14.94
N GLY A 174 -22.50 -15.38 -15.62
CA GLY A 174 -22.78 -14.64 -16.85
C GLY A 174 -22.00 -15.14 -18.06
N GLU A 175 -21.70 -14.22 -18.98
CA GLU A 175 -20.98 -14.50 -20.22
C GLU A 175 -20.13 -13.28 -20.65
N VAL A 176 -19.07 -13.54 -21.42
CA VAL A 176 -18.28 -12.52 -22.12
C VAL A 176 -18.73 -12.50 -23.57
N LYS A 177 -19.48 -11.48 -23.98
CA LYS A 177 -20.04 -11.40 -25.33
C LYS A 177 -18.95 -11.05 -26.35
N PRO A 178 -19.14 -11.37 -27.64
CA PRO A 178 -18.31 -10.83 -28.72
C PRO A 178 -18.13 -9.31 -28.59
N GLY A 179 -16.89 -8.85 -28.58
CA GLY A 179 -16.52 -7.45 -28.38
C GLY A 179 -16.21 -7.05 -26.93
N ASP A 180 -16.61 -7.86 -25.95
CA ASP A 180 -16.35 -7.58 -24.53
C ASP A 180 -14.96 -8.04 -24.09
N THR A 181 -14.48 -7.48 -22.97
CA THR A 181 -13.19 -7.82 -22.36
C THR A 181 -13.39 -8.46 -21.00
N VAL A 182 -12.56 -9.45 -20.69
CA VAL A 182 -12.53 -10.18 -19.41
C VAL A 182 -11.14 -10.11 -18.78
N GLN A 183 -11.11 -10.13 -17.46
CA GLN A 183 -9.89 -10.26 -16.66
C GLN A 183 -9.66 -11.73 -16.32
N ALA A 184 -8.89 -12.43 -17.16
CA ALA A 184 -8.59 -13.84 -16.95
C ALA A 184 -7.43 -13.97 -15.95
N SER A 185 -7.68 -14.60 -14.80
CA SER A 185 -6.74 -14.64 -13.68
C SER A 185 -6.33 -16.08 -13.33
N VAL A 186 -5.07 -16.28 -12.96
CA VAL A 186 -4.57 -17.55 -12.43
C VAL A 186 -3.64 -17.31 -11.23
N SER A 187 -3.84 -18.10 -10.16
CA SER A 187 -2.94 -18.11 -9.01
C SER A 187 -1.74 -19.00 -9.30
N LEU A 188 -0.54 -18.46 -9.10
CA LEU A 188 0.74 -19.10 -9.39
C LEU A 188 1.66 -19.01 -8.17
N ARG A 189 2.69 -19.86 -8.14
CA ARG A 189 3.76 -19.86 -7.15
C ARG A 189 5.10 -19.73 -7.87
N ALA A 190 5.87 -18.71 -7.50
CA ALA A 190 7.24 -18.54 -7.99
C ALA A 190 8.07 -19.79 -7.64
N PRO A 191 8.86 -20.32 -8.59
CA PRO A 191 9.83 -21.38 -8.30
C PRO A 191 10.78 -21.01 -7.15
N ASP A 192 11.38 -22.02 -6.54
CA ASP A 192 12.33 -21.84 -5.42
C ASP A 192 13.68 -21.31 -5.91
N GLU A 193 14.16 -21.81 -7.04
CA GLU A 193 15.47 -21.46 -7.59
C GLU A 193 15.42 -20.10 -8.30
N PRO A 194 16.40 -19.20 -8.05
CA PRO A 194 16.54 -17.96 -8.81
C PRO A 194 16.69 -18.18 -10.31
N GLY A 195 16.14 -17.27 -11.10
CA GLY A 195 16.23 -17.29 -12.56
C GLY A 195 15.01 -16.70 -13.26
N ASP A 196 15.09 -16.66 -14.59
CA ASP A 196 13.97 -16.20 -15.41
C ASP A 196 13.03 -17.35 -15.73
N TYR A 197 11.73 -17.11 -15.53
CA TYR A 197 10.70 -18.11 -15.75
C TYR A 197 9.58 -17.57 -16.61
N GLU A 198 9.19 -18.40 -17.59
CA GLU A 198 8.05 -18.14 -18.45
C GLU A 198 7.03 -19.27 -18.35
N GLY A 199 5.75 -18.94 -18.30
CA GLY A 199 4.64 -19.90 -18.33
C GLY A 199 3.62 -19.49 -19.38
N TYR A 200 3.29 -20.40 -20.30
CA TYR A 200 2.42 -20.11 -21.43
C TYR A 200 1.01 -20.69 -21.19
N TRP A 201 0.00 -19.90 -21.53
CA TRP A 201 -1.40 -20.17 -21.23
C TRP A 201 -2.27 -19.99 -22.47
N MET A 202 -3.35 -20.78 -22.53
CA MET A 202 -4.39 -20.72 -23.55
C MET A 202 -5.76 -20.80 -22.89
N LEU A 203 -6.80 -20.51 -23.67
CA LEU A 203 -8.18 -20.72 -23.29
C LEU A 203 -8.64 -22.10 -23.78
N ARG A 204 -9.54 -22.73 -23.04
CA ARG A 204 -10.28 -23.92 -23.46
C ARG A 204 -11.77 -23.62 -23.37
N SER A 205 -12.49 -23.87 -24.46
CA SER A 205 -13.94 -23.67 -24.52
C SER A 205 -14.72 -24.77 -23.79
N ALA A 206 -16.03 -24.56 -23.61
CA ALA A 206 -16.93 -25.56 -23.02
C ALA A 206 -16.90 -26.93 -23.76
N ASP A 207 -16.71 -26.92 -25.08
CA ASP A 207 -16.55 -28.12 -25.91
C ASP A 207 -15.11 -28.67 -25.94
N ASN A 208 -14.26 -28.29 -24.97
CA ASN A 208 -12.85 -28.70 -24.86
C ASN A 208 -11.92 -28.27 -26.01
N LYS A 209 -12.32 -27.31 -26.84
CA LYS A 209 -11.43 -26.77 -27.90
C LYS A 209 -10.46 -25.77 -27.28
N ILE A 210 -9.17 -26.01 -27.47
CA ILE A 210 -8.11 -25.08 -27.04
C ILE A 210 -7.93 -24.00 -28.10
N PHE A 211 -7.83 -22.75 -27.66
CA PHE A 211 -7.56 -21.60 -28.51
C PHE A 211 -6.79 -20.55 -27.72
N GLY A 212 -5.97 -19.77 -28.43
CA GLY A 212 -5.23 -18.64 -27.90
C GLY A 212 -5.64 -17.36 -28.59
N THR A 213 -4.64 -16.51 -28.78
CA THR A 213 -4.75 -15.19 -29.40
C THR A 213 -4.13 -15.21 -30.80
N GLY A 214 -4.05 -14.03 -31.44
CA GLY A 214 -3.50 -13.86 -32.77
C GLY A 214 -4.49 -14.20 -33.89
N SER A 215 -4.06 -14.04 -35.14
CA SER A 215 -4.91 -14.25 -36.32
C SER A 215 -5.41 -15.69 -36.44
N SER A 216 -4.56 -16.67 -36.13
CA SER A 216 -4.86 -18.10 -36.16
C SER A 216 -5.54 -18.63 -34.89
N SER A 217 -5.68 -17.80 -33.84
CA SER A 217 -6.16 -18.22 -32.51
C SER A 217 -5.34 -19.37 -31.91
N ALA A 218 -4.04 -19.42 -32.24
CA ALA A 218 -3.12 -20.47 -31.77
C ALA A 218 -1.95 -19.90 -30.94
N THR A 219 -1.87 -18.58 -30.76
CA THR A 219 -0.77 -17.95 -30.03
C THR A 219 -1.08 -17.93 -28.53
N PRO A 220 -0.27 -18.61 -27.69
CA PRO A 220 -0.44 -18.52 -26.25
C PRO A 220 -0.08 -17.11 -25.76
N PHE A 221 -0.72 -16.67 -24.69
CA PHE A 221 -0.27 -15.55 -23.86
C PHE A 221 0.54 -16.12 -22.69
N TYR A 222 1.29 -15.29 -21.98
CA TYR A 222 2.27 -15.80 -21.02
C TYR A 222 2.41 -14.94 -19.77
N VAL A 223 3.05 -15.53 -18.77
CA VAL A 223 3.63 -14.85 -17.62
C VAL A 223 5.15 -14.94 -17.74
N LYS A 224 5.85 -13.85 -17.45
CA LYS A 224 7.32 -13.80 -17.39
C LYS A 224 7.75 -13.10 -16.11
N ILE A 225 8.49 -13.80 -15.26
CA ILE A 225 8.99 -13.29 -13.98
C ILE A 225 10.48 -13.55 -13.85
N HIS A 226 11.12 -12.75 -13.02
CA HIS A 226 12.47 -12.98 -12.53
C HIS A 226 12.38 -13.42 -11.07
N VAL A 227 12.84 -14.62 -10.74
CA VAL A 227 12.95 -15.07 -9.36
C VAL A 227 14.33 -14.70 -8.82
N ALA A 228 14.36 -13.97 -7.71
CA ALA A 228 15.58 -13.58 -7.03
C ALA A 228 15.44 -13.74 -5.52
N ASN A 229 16.52 -14.07 -4.82
CA ASN A 229 16.51 -14.28 -3.37
C ASN A 229 16.21 -13.01 -2.58
N GLU A 230 16.35 -11.84 -3.20
CA GLU A 230 16.07 -10.55 -2.60
C GLU A 230 15.43 -9.59 -3.61
N TYR A 231 14.67 -8.63 -3.07
CA TYR A 231 14.14 -7.52 -3.83
C TYR A 231 14.87 -6.25 -3.37
N SER A 232 15.76 -5.73 -4.22
CA SER A 232 16.47 -4.49 -3.93
C SER A 232 15.63 -3.27 -4.32
N PHE A 233 15.18 -2.52 -3.32
CA PHE A 233 14.53 -1.22 -3.52
C PHE A 233 15.47 -0.19 -4.15
N ALA A 234 16.79 -0.32 -3.92
CA ALA A 234 17.79 0.53 -4.54
C ALA A 234 17.96 0.27 -6.04
N GLU A 235 17.90 -0.99 -6.48
CA GLU A 235 17.86 -1.33 -7.91
C GLU A 235 16.58 -0.85 -8.60
N HIS A 236 15.48 -0.78 -7.85
CA HIS A 236 14.18 -0.32 -8.33
C HIS A 236 13.89 1.15 -7.98
N MET A 237 14.90 1.96 -7.67
CA MET A 237 14.77 3.34 -7.19
C MET A 237 13.73 4.18 -7.95
N CYS A 238 13.77 4.16 -9.29
CA CYS A 238 12.88 4.97 -10.12
C CYS A 238 11.52 4.34 -10.44
N SER A 239 11.22 3.16 -9.88
CA SER A 239 9.84 2.66 -9.83
C SER A 239 9.01 3.41 -8.78
N ALA A 240 9.67 3.95 -7.74
CA ALA A 240 9.01 4.70 -6.69
C ALA A 240 8.60 6.11 -7.15
N LYS A 241 7.49 6.59 -6.60
CA LYS A 241 7.11 8.01 -6.67
C LYS A 241 7.78 8.76 -5.53
N TRP A 242 8.64 9.70 -5.87
CA TRP A 242 9.41 10.49 -4.91
C TRP A 242 8.76 11.84 -4.67
N SER A 243 8.77 12.29 -3.42
CA SER A 243 8.24 13.60 -3.03
C SER A 243 9.00 14.18 -1.84
N SER A 244 8.92 15.50 -1.69
CA SER A 244 9.42 16.25 -0.55
C SER A 244 8.41 17.30 -0.09
N ASN A 245 8.82 18.16 0.84
CA ASN A 245 8.07 19.35 1.26
C ASN A 245 7.59 20.21 0.09
N ASP A 246 8.32 20.20 -1.04
CA ASP A 246 8.06 21.07 -2.21
C ASP A 246 7.39 20.32 -3.39
N GLY A 247 6.81 19.14 -3.11
CA GLY A 247 6.02 18.35 -4.05
C GLY A 247 6.77 17.18 -4.66
N ASP A 248 6.33 16.74 -5.83
CA ASP A 248 6.89 15.60 -6.54
C ASP A 248 8.34 15.87 -7.00
N LEU A 249 9.19 14.85 -6.90
CA LEU A 249 10.59 14.87 -7.31
C LEU A 249 10.84 13.93 -8.50
N PRO A 250 11.72 14.31 -9.45
CA PRO A 250 12.14 13.43 -10.53
C PRO A 250 13.04 12.30 -10.03
N CYS A 251 13.06 11.19 -10.77
CA CYS A 251 14.02 10.10 -10.59
C CYS A 251 14.65 9.71 -11.95
N PRO A 252 15.99 9.68 -12.06
CA PRO A 252 16.93 10.16 -11.06
C PRO A 252 16.77 11.67 -10.82
N GLY A 253 17.06 12.10 -9.60
CA GLY A 253 17.11 13.50 -9.23
C GLY A 253 18.34 14.20 -9.78
N LYS A 254 18.44 15.50 -9.51
CA LYS A 254 19.61 16.31 -9.84
C LYS A 254 20.28 16.76 -8.53
N GLU A 255 21.57 16.47 -8.43
CA GLU A 255 22.37 16.92 -7.29
C GLU A 255 22.30 18.44 -7.10
N GLY A 256 22.18 18.88 -5.85
CA GLY A 256 22.05 20.28 -5.48
C GLY A 256 20.67 20.90 -5.73
N ASP A 257 19.66 20.13 -6.14
CA ASP A 257 18.30 20.65 -6.24
C ASP A 257 17.77 21.05 -4.85
N SER A 258 17.36 22.32 -4.73
CA SER A 258 16.80 22.91 -3.51
C SER A 258 15.54 22.21 -2.99
N LYS A 259 14.81 21.48 -3.83
CA LYS A 259 13.64 20.70 -3.42
C LYS A 259 14.00 19.35 -2.79
N GLY A 260 15.27 18.95 -2.86
CA GLY A 260 15.74 17.61 -2.55
C GLY A 260 15.86 16.73 -3.80
N TYR A 261 16.58 15.62 -3.67
CA TYR A 261 16.84 14.69 -4.77
C TYR A 261 17.08 13.27 -4.27
N VAL A 262 16.93 12.32 -5.19
CA VAL A 262 17.30 10.92 -5.01
C VAL A 262 18.16 10.47 -6.18
N MET A 263 19.27 9.79 -5.90
CA MET A 263 20.17 9.26 -6.91
C MET A 263 20.65 7.86 -6.51
N ALA A 264 21.00 7.06 -7.49
CA ALA A 264 21.65 5.78 -7.26
C ALA A 264 23.13 6.04 -6.95
N ALA A 265 23.63 5.44 -5.87
CA ALA A 265 25.05 5.40 -5.57
C ALA A 265 25.55 3.97 -5.84
N LYS A 266 26.60 3.84 -6.65
CA LYS A 266 27.28 2.57 -6.85
C LYS A 266 28.37 2.44 -5.81
N ASP A 267 28.42 1.30 -5.16
CA ASP A 267 29.39 0.93 -4.12
C ASP A 267 29.58 2.09 -3.12
N PRO A 268 28.51 2.55 -2.41
CA PRO A 268 28.58 3.75 -1.60
C PRO A 268 29.61 3.62 -0.47
N GLN A 269 30.44 4.66 -0.31
CA GLN A 269 31.24 4.85 0.89
C GLN A 269 30.34 5.37 2.01
N MET A 270 30.37 4.67 3.13
CA MET A 270 29.60 5.00 4.34
C MET A 270 30.48 5.79 5.32
N GLU A 271 29.87 6.37 6.34
CA GLU A 271 30.59 7.16 7.36
C GLU A 271 31.53 6.34 8.25
N ASP A 272 31.39 5.00 8.25
CA ASP A 272 32.30 4.07 8.92
C ASP A 272 33.56 3.76 8.11
N ASP A 273 33.88 4.61 7.11
CA ASP A 273 34.99 4.50 6.14
C ASP A 273 35.00 3.20 5.33
N LYS A 274 33.88 2.45 5.32
CA LYS A 274 33.75 1.21 4.55
C LYS A 274 32.81 1.41 3.37
N GLU A 275 33.22 0.86 2.24
CA GLU A 275 32.39 0.72 1.05
C GLU A 275 31.36 -0.41 1.25
N ARG A 276 30.16 -0.27 0.68
CA ARG A 276 29.17 -1.35 0.61
C ARG A 276 28.98 -1.73 -0.84
N GLU A 277 29.31 -2.97 -1.19
CA GLU A 277 29.12 -3.49 -2.55
C GLU A 277 27.65 -3.41 -2.98
N GLY A 278 27.42 -2.99 -4.22
CA GLY A 278 26.11 -2.94 -4.85
C GLY A 278 25.57 -1.52 -4.99
N ARG A 279 24.25 -1.39 -5.07
CA ARG A 279 23.58 -0.10 -5.27
C ARG A 279 22.94 0.37 -3.98
N GLY A 280 23.28 1.60 -3.58
CA GLY A 280 22.63 2.34 -2.53
C GLY A 280 21.71 3.44 -3.07
N LEU A 281 20.86 3.95 -2.18
CA LEU A 281 20.05 5.14 -2.41
C LEU A 281 20.71 6.33 -1.72
N LEU A 282 21.17 7.31 -2.51
CA LEU A 282 21.54 8.61 -1.98
C LEU A 282 20.32 9.53 -2.03
N THR A 283 19.80 9.89 -0.86
CA THR A 283 18.67 10.82 -0.74
C THR A 283 19.10 12.07 -0.01
N MET A 284 18.79 13.23 -0.58
CA MET A 284 18.95 14.52 0.06
C MET A 284 17.55 15.13 0.23
N PRO A 285 17.04 15.23 1.47
CA PRO A 285 15.85 16.03 1.74
C PRO A 285 16.07 17.49 1.38
N LYS A 286 15.01 18.28 1.37
CA LYS A 286 15.14 19.74 1.32
C LYS A 286 16.11 20.21 2.43
N PRO A 287 17.16 20.99 2.12
CA PRO A 287 18.15 21.46 3.09
C PRO A 287 17.59 22.61 3.93
N ALA A 288 16.54 22.32 4.70
CA ALA A 288 15.87 23.21 5.63
C ALA A 288 15.46 22.42 6.88
N GLY A 289 15.26 23.12 8.01
CA GLY A 289 14.75 22.48 9.23
C GLY A 289 13.43 21.76 8.96
N GLY A 290 13.36 20.46 9.28
CA GLY A 290 12.18 19.63 9.04
C GLY A 290 11.98 19.20 7.58
N GLY A 291 13.03 19.29 6.74
CA GLY A 291 13.02 18.71 5.41
C GLY A 291 12.80 17.20 5.44
N TRP A 292 11.99 16.68 4.51
CA TRP A 292 11.78 15.26 4.32
C TRP A 292 11.80 14.88 2.84
N ILE A 293 12.11 13.62 2.59
CA ILE A 293 11.96 12.98 1.29
C ILE A 293 11.35 11.60 1.50
N VAL A 294 10.37 11.24 0.67
CA VAL A 294 9.66 9.95 0.74
C VAL A 294 9.59 9.35 -0.66
N GLY A 295 9.97 8.08 -0.77
CA GLY A 295 9.77 7.26 -1.96
C GLY A 295 8.67 6.23 -1.71
N LYS A 296 7.56 6.32 -2.46
CA LYS A 296 6.49 5.32 -2.42
C LYS A 296 6.64 4.34 -3.58
N PHE A 297 7.08 3.13 -3.27
CA PHE A 297 7.22 2.04 -4.25
C PHE A 297 5.85 1.49 -4.67
N PRO A 298 5.74 0.95 -5.90
CA PRO A 298 4.57 0.17 -6.29
C PRO A 298 4.43 -1.08 -5.40
N ALA A 299 3.27 -1.74 -5.46
CA ALA A 299 3.07 -2.99 -4.74
C ALA A 299 4.13 -4.03 -5.16
N VAL A 300 4.80 -4.61 -4.16
CA VAL A 300 5.76 -5.70 -4.31
C VAL A 300 5.19 -6.96 -3.69
N ILE A 301 5.49 -8.11 -4.29
CA ILE A 301 5.09 -9.40 -3.73
C ILE A 301 6.18 -9.85 -2.78
N VAL A 302 5.80 -10.11 -1.53
CA VAL A 302 6.68 -10.65 -0.50
C VAL A 302 6.14 -12.00 -0.03
N PRO A 303 7.01 -12.96 0.30
CA PRO A 303 6.60 -14.24 0.87
C PRO A 303 6.09 -14.03 2.29
N ASP A 304 5.51 -15.08 2.89
CA ASP A 304 5.18 -15.08 4.30
C ASP A 304 6.47 -14.90 5.13
N HIS A 305 6.42 -14.00 6.12
CA HIS A 305 7.54 -13.67 7.00
C HIS A 305 8.82 -13.14 6.29
N PRO A 306 8.73 -12.04 5.53
CA PRO A 306 9.91 -11.46 4.88
C PRO A 306 10.76 -10.66 5.90
N ASP A 307 12.06 -10.63 5.66
CA ASP A 307 12.97 -9.70 6.34
C ASP A 307 13.15 -8.43 5.49
N PHE A 308 13.00 -7.26 6.11
CA PHE A 308 13.50 -6.01 5.53
C PHE A 308 14.89 -5.71 6.11
N ARG A 309 15.84 -5.38 5.23
CA ARG A 309 17.21 -5.03 5.62
C ARG A 309 17.62 -3.75 4.92
N ALA A 310 18.23 -2.86 5.68
CA ALA A 310 18.89 -1.66 5.18
C ALA A 310 20.07 -1.36 6.09
N THR A 311 21.08 -0.70 5.54
CA THR A 311 22.13 -0.02 6.32
C THR A 311 22.01 1.45 6.00
N VAL A 312 21.82 2.26 7.03
CA VAL A 312 21.63 3.71 6.92
C VAL A 312 22.90 4.40 7.40
N SER A 313 23.31 5.44 6.68
CA SER A 313 24.49 6.24 6.98
C SER A 313 24.25 7.67 6.55
N CYS A 314 24.84 8.61 7.28
CA CYS A 314 25.08 9.94 6.77
C CYS A 314 26.13 9.90 5.65
N HIS A 315 26.10 10.88 4.74
CA HIS A 315 27.15 11.01 3.73
C HIS A 315 28.47 11.38 4.44
N PRO A 316 29.63 10.78 4.10
CA PRO A 316 30.89 11.01 4.80
C PRO A 316 31.30 12.50 4.89
N ASP A 317 30.99 13.27 3.85
CA ASP A 317 31.30 14.71 3.79
C ASP A 317 30.28 15.61 4.53
N ASP A 318 29.20 15.05 5.10
CA ASP A 318 28.15 15.81 5.77
C ASP A 318 28.17 15.64 7.30
N SER A 319 29.14 16.31 7.92
CA SER A 319 29.28 16.35 9.39
C SER A 319 28.07 16.94 10.15
N GLY A 320 27.14 17.60 9.45
CA GLY A 320 25.91 18.16 10.02
C GLY A 320 24.70 17.24 9.90
N CYS A 321 24.87 16.07 9.26
CA CYS A 321 23.78 15.15 8.99
C CYS A 321 23.20 14.56 10.28
N PHE A 322 21.88 14.65 10.39
CA PHE A 322 21.08 13.94 11.37
C PHE A 322 19.71 13.67 10.75
N ILE A 323 19.40 12.41 10.48
CA ILE A 323 18.20 11.98 9.79
C ILE A 323 17.39 10.99 10.64
N ARG A 324 16.11 10.92 10.32
CA ARG A 324 15.23 9.85 10.77
C ARG A 324 14.83 9.03 9.57
N PHE A 325 15.26 7.78 9.54
CA PHE A 325 14.84 6.81 8.54
C PHE A 325 13.62 6.05 9.05
N LYS A 326 12.54 6.04 8.28
CA LYS A 326 11.29 5.36 8.64
C LYS A 326 10.80 4.53 7.46
N VAL A 327 10.48 3.28 7.73
CA VAL A 327 9.87 2.37 6.75
C VAL A 327 8.42 2.13 7.15
N THR A 328 7.52 2.39 6.22
CA THR A 328 6.11 2.07 6.36
C THR A 328 5.67 1.17 5.22
N TYR A 329 4.63 0.38 5.45
CA TYR A 329 4.05 -0.51 4.45
C TYR A 329 2.53 -0.51 4.52
N GLN A 330 1.91 -0.88 3.41
CA GLN A 330 0.47 -1.02 3.28
C GLN A 330 0.20 -2.35 2.60
N VAL A 331 -0.70 -3.16 3.15
CA VAL A 331 -1.18 -4.39 2.53
C VAL A 331 -2.51 -4.09 1.87
N ASP A 332 -2.62 -4.40 0.59
CA ASP A 332 -3.78 -4.07 -0.24
C ASP A 332 -4.15 -2.57 -0.10
N ASN A 333 -5.42 -2.29 0.19
CA ASN A 333 -5.92 -0.94 0.46
C ASN A 333 -6.14 -0.70 1.96
N GLY A 334 -5.43 -1.42 2.82
CA GLY A 334 -5.52 -1.28 4.28
C GLY A 334 -4.86 0.00 4.80
N ASP A 335 -4.79 0.17 6.11
CA ASP A 335 -4.11 1.32 6.72
C ASP A 335 -2.58 1.16 6.65
N GLU A 336 -1.87 2.27 6.46
CA GLU A 336 -0.40 2.30 6.50
C GLU A 336 0.10 1.90 7.91
N GLN A 337 1.06 0.98 7.95
CA GLN A 337 1.70 0.47 9.16
C GLN A 337 3.17 0.86 9.19
N VAL A 338 3.70 1.12 10.39
CA VAL A 338 5.14 1.37 10.58
C VAL A 338 5.85 0.04 10.75
N LEU A 339 6.81 -0.24 9.87
CA LEU A 339 7.69 -1.41 9.98
C LEU A 339 8.84 -1.13 10.97
N GLY A 340 9.40 0.08 10.91
CA GLY A 340 10.44 0.53 11.82
C GLY A 340 10.85 1.99 11.60
N GLU A 341 11.51 2.55 12.60
CA GLU A 341 12.02 3.92 12.62
C GLU A 341 13.36 3.95 13.35
N TRP A 342 14.35 4.59 12.74
CA TRP A 342 15.72 4.70 13.22
C TRP A 342 16.22 6.14 13.04
N ASN A 343 17.13 6.59 13.90
CA ASN A 343 17.82 7.86 13.71
C ASN A 343 19.28 7.56 13.38
N GLU A 344 19.81 8.25 12.39
CA GLU A 344 21.21 8.18 11.96
C GLU A 344 21.78 9.60 12.01
N GLY A 345 23.01 9.75 12.49
CA GLY A 345 23.67 11.04 12.58
C GLY A 345 25.17 10.87 12.42
N SER A 346 25.85 11.90 11.91
CA SER A 346 27.27 11.80 11.60
C SER A 346 28.11 11.56 12.86
N ASP A 347 28.41 10.29 13.14
CA ASP A 347 29.08 9.82 14.35
C ASP A 347 30.15 8.74 14.09
N GLY A 348 30.32 8.36 12.81
CA GLY A 348 31.30 7.37 12.36
C GLY A 348 30.82 5.92 12.47
N ASN A 349 29.54 5.69 12.78
CA ASN A 349 28.89 4.39 12.76
C ASN A 349 27.76 4.36 11.74
N VAL A 350 27.15 3.19 11.53
CA VAL A 350 25.99 3.02 10.66
C VAL A 350 24.89 2.32 11.43
N THR A 351 23.63 2.57 11.04
CA THR A 351 22.44 1.94 11.61
C THR A 351 21.91 0.79 10.77
#